data_AF-A0A2U0RYT5-F1
#
_entry.id   AF-A0A2U0RYT5-F1
#
_cell.length_a   1.000
_cell.length_b   1.000
_cell.length_c   1.000
_cell.angle_alpha   90.00
_cell.angle_beta   90.00
_cell.angle_gamma   90.00
#
_symmetry.space_group_name_H-M   'P 1'
#
loop_
_entity.id
_entity.type
_entity.pdbx_description
1 polymer ?
#
loop_
_entity_poly.entity_id
_entity_poly.type
_entity_poly.pdbx_seq_one_letter_code
_entity_poly.pdbx_strand_id
1 'polypeptide(L)' 'MSLDGFIDYKRREFCNDIPCPVQVELNKLPEGSEKYEEIRKTCKTGCRYTTYEFHHWLIEKGYLIVRPKDEGGK' A
#
# COMPACT_ATOMS: atom_id res chain seq x y z
N MET A 1 -10.30 11.05 7.69
CA MET A 1 -10.37 11.01 9.16
C MET A 1 -10.14 9.57 9.56
N SER A 2 -9.27 9.34 10.54
CA SER A 2 -9.13 8.02 11.16
C SER A 2 -10.42 7.69 11.91
N LEU A 3 -10.81 6.42 11.91
CA LEU A 3 -11.93 5.95 12.73
C LEU A 3 -11.46 5.77 14.17
N ASP A 4 -12.24 6.28 15.13
CA ASP A 4 -11.89 6.15 16.55
C ASP A 4 -11.81 4.68 16.97
N GLY A 5 -10.74 4.32 17.68
CA GLY A 5 -10.43 2.93 18.04
C GLY A 5 -9.80 2.07 16.92
N PHE A 6 -9.53 2.63 15.74
CA PHE A 6 -8.90 1.92 14.62
C PHE A 6 -7.53 2.51 14.25
N ILE A 7 -6.68 1.68 13.65
CA ILE A 7 -5.44 2.13 13.02
C ILE A 7 -5.64 2.25 11.51
N ASP A 8 -5.17 3.37 10.95
CA ASP A 8 -5.19 3.56 9.49
C ASP A 8 -4.04 2.79 8.84
N TYR A 9 -4.31 2.19 7.68
CA TYR A 9 -3.28 1.61 6.84
C TYR A 9 -2.29 2.69 6.39
N LYS A 10 -1.00 2.45 6.62
CA LYS A 10 0.06 3.38 6.24
C LYS A 10 0.54 3.10 4.82
N ARG A 11 0.91 4.17 4.11
CA ARG A 11 1.46 4.05 2.75
C ARG A 11 2.67 3.13 2.75
N ARG A 12 2.66 2.13 1.85
CA ARG A 12 3.72 1.11 1.68
C ARG A 12 3.87 0.11 2.83
N GLU A 13 2.95 0.10 3.78
CA GLU A 13 3.04 -0.81 4.94
C GLU A 13 3.09 -2.28 4.52
N PHE A 14 2.17 -2.71 3.63
CA PHE A 14 2.21 -4.04 3.04
C PHE A 14 3.59 -4.35 2.42
N CYS A 15 4.05 -3.50 1.51
CA CYS A 15 5.30 -3.72 0.78
C CYS A 15 6.53 -3.79 1.70
N ASN A 16 6.53 -3.06 2.81
CA ASN A 16 7.60 -3.10 3.80
C ASN A 16 7.54 -4.37 4.66
N ASP A 17 6.33 -4.83 5.01
CA ASP A 17 6.13 -6.04 5.83
C ASP A 17 6.50 -7.33 5.07
N ILE A 18 6.27 -7.38 3.75
CA ILE A 18 6.55 -8.56 2.91
C ILE A 18 7.89 -8.51 2.14
N PRO A 19 8.90 -7.84 2.71
CA PRO A 19 10.07 -7.28 2.03
C PRO A 19 10.01 -7.22 0.49
N CYS A 20 9.11 -6.40 -0.06
CA CYS A 20 8.98 -6.23 -1.51
C CYS A 20 10.31 -5.72 -2.10
N PRO A 21 10.92 -6.39 -3.10
CA PRO A 21 12.23 -6.01 -3.63
C PRO A 21 12.24 -4.59 -4.21
N VAL A 22 11.13 -4.17 -4.85
CA VAL A 22 11.00 -2.80 -5.35
C VAL A 22 10.97 -1.79 -4.21
N GLN A 23 10.25 -2.09 -3.13
CA GLN A 23 10.16 -1.19 -1.97
C GLN A 23 11.49 -1.10 -1.22
N VAL A 24 12.24 -2.20 -1.13
CA VAL A 24 13.60 -2.22 -0.56
C VAL A 24 14.52 -1.26 -1.32
N GLU A 25 14.46 -1.24 -2.65
CA GLU A 25 15.24 -0.27 -3.44
C GLU A 25 14.73 1.16 -3.29
N LEU A 26 13.41 1.37 -3.27
CA LEU A 26 12.81 2.69 -3.06
C LEU A 26 13.20 3.29 -1.70
N ASN A 27 13.28 2.48 -0.64
CA ASN A 27 13.66 2.94 0.71
C ASN A 27 15.09 3.47 0.81
N LYS A 28 15.96 3.14 -0.16
CA LYS A 28 17.35 3.63 -0.22
C LYS A 28 17.48 5.00 -0.88
N LEU A 29 16.41 5.49 -1.51
CA LEU A 29 16.44 6.70 -2.32
C LEU A 29 15.63 7.82 -1.68
N PRO A 30 16.04 9.09 -1.83
CA PRO A 30 15.21 10.22 -1.46
C PRO A 30 13.89 10.16 -2.25
N GLU A 31 12.77 10.25 -1.53
CA GLU A 31 11.45 10.29 -2.14
C GLU A 31 11.34 11.50 -3.09
N GLY A 32 10.81 11.27 -4.29
CA GLY A 32 10.66 12.29 -5.33
C GLY A 32 11.91 12.54 -6.17
N SER A 33 13.05 11.90 -5.87
CA SER A 33 14.20 11.93 -6.79
C SER A 33 13.87 11.25 -8.12
N GLU A 34 14.58 11.63 -9.19
CA GLU A 34 14.36 11.09 -10.54
C GLU A 34 14.45 9.55 -10.55
N LYS A 35 15.49 9.00 -9.92
CA LYS A 35 15.69 7.55 -9.79
C LYS A 35 14.61 6.88 -8.94
N TYR A 36 14.11 7.54 -7.89
CA TYR A 36 12.99 7.03 -7.10
C TYR A 36 11.73 6.95 -7.95
N GLU A 37 11.39 7.99 -8.70
CA GLU A 37 10.20 7.99 -9.55
C GLU A 37 10.30 7.02 -10.72
N GLU A 38 11.51 6.80 -11.28
CA GLU A 38 11.75 5.77 -12.29
C GLU A 38 11.39 4.37 -11.78
N ILE A 39 11.94 3.96 -10.63
CA ILE A 39 11.64 2.66 -10.02
C ILE A 39 10.17 2.58 -9.59
N ARG A 40 9.62 3.69 -9.06
CA ARG A 40 8.22 3.74 -8.62
C ARG A 40 7.24 3.53 -9.76
N LYS A 41 7.60 3.80 -11.03
CA LYS A 41 6.75 3.47 -12.18
C LYS A 41 6.35 2.00 -12.19
N THR A 42 7.24 1.08 -11.82
CA THR A 42 6.92 -0.36 -11.72
C THR A 42 5.76 -0.62 -10.77
N CYS A 43 5.70 0.07 -9.62
CA CYS A 43 4.56 -0.06 -8.70
C CYS A 43 3.24 0.45 -9.30
N LYS A 44 3.29 1.45 -10.20
CA LYS A 44 2.10 2.09 -10.78
C LYS A 44 1.55 1.31 -11.98
N THR A 45 2.43 0.74 -12.80
CA THR A 45 2.05 0.14 -14.08
C THR A 45 1.91 -1.37 -14.02
N GLY A 46 2.59 -2.03 -13.08
CA GLY A 46 2.63 -3.49 -13.01
C GLY A 46 3.20 -3.96 -11.68
N CYS A 47 2.47 -3.71 -10.59
CA CYS A 47 2.83 -4.25 -9.29
C CYS A 47 2.97 -5.78 -9.39
N ARG A 48 4.04 -6.34 -8.81
CA ARG A 48 4.27 -7.79 -8.84
C ARG A 48 3.27 -8.58 -8.00
N TYR A 49 2.65 -7.92 -7.03
CA TYR A 49 1.66 -8.49 -6.13
C TYR A 49 0.27 -8.15 -6.61
N THR A 50 -0.59 -9.14 -6.53
CA THR A 50 -2.00 -9.04 -6.89
C THR A 50 -2.80 -8.35 -5.81
N THR A 51 -3.97 -7.83 -6.21
CA THR A 51 -4.98 -7.35 -5.28
C THR A 51 -5.37 -8.42 -4.27
N TYR A 52 -5.41 -9.69 -4.67
CA TYR A 52 -5.73 -10.83 -3.80
C TYR A 52 -4.73 -10.98 -2.66
N GLU A 53 -3.42 -11.00 -2.97
CA GLU A 53 -2.36 -11.10 -1.95
C GLU A 53 -2.42 -9.95 -0.95
N PHE A 54 -2.63 -8.72 -1.45
CA PHE A 54 -2.79 -7.56 -0.57
C PHE A 54 -4.02 -7.68 0.35
N HIS A 55 -5.17 -8.12 -0.17
CA HIS A 55 -6.37 -8.29 0.64
C HIS A 55 -6.24 -9.40 1.68
N HIS A 56 -5.60 -10.52 1.32
CA HIS A 56 -5.31 -11.58 2.28
C HIS A 56 -4.40 -11.10 3.41
N TRP A 57 -3.35 -10.35 3.07
CA TRP A 57 -2.49 -9.75 4.08
C TRP A 57 -3.25 -8.78 5.01
N LEU A 58 -4.17 -7.96 4.49
CA LEU A 58 -5.02 -7.09 5.32
C LEU A 58 -5.82 -7.90 6.35
N ILE A 59 -6.42 -9.01 5.92
CA ILE A 59 -7.18 -9.92 6.78
C ILE A 59 -6.28 -10.52 7.87
N GLU A 60 -5.09 -11.00 7.49
CA GLU A 60 -4.12 -11.59 8.42
C GLU A 60 -3.64 -10.60 9.49
N LYS A 61 -3.51 -9.31 9.13
CA LYS A 61 -3.14 -8.23 10.05
C LYS A 61 -4.33 -7.68 10.85
N GLY A 62 -5.55 -8.15 10.60
CA GLY A 62 -6.75 -7.71 11.30
C GLY A 62 -7.31 -6.36 10.84
N TYR A 63 -6.96 -5.89 9.63
CA TYR A 63 -7.56 -4.68 9.07
C TYR A 63 -9.02 -4.92 8.67
N LEU A 64 -9.82 -3.87 8.84
CA LEU A 64 -11.20 -3.83 8.38
C LEU A 64 -11.32 -2.86 7.20
N ILE A 65 -11.89 -3.34 6.10
CA ILE A 65 -12.18 -2.50 4.93
C ILE A 65 -13.53 -1.83 5.15
N VAL A 66 -13.51 -0.51 5.27
CA VAL A 66 -14.69 0.31 5.50
C VAL A 66 -15.01 1.15 4.26
N ARG A 67 -16.30 1.27 3.95
CA ARG A 67 -16.81 2.14 2.89
C ARG A 67 -17.80 3.14 3.51
N PRO A 68 -17.58 4.47 3.38
CA PRO A 68 -18.53 5.46 3.88
C PRO A 68 -19.89 5.34 3.18
N LYS A 69 -20.95 5.67 3.91
CA LYS A 69 -22.34 5.56 3.41
C LYS A 69 -22.63 6.52 2.25
N ASP A 70 -22.04 7.72 2.29
CA ASP A 70 -22.37 8.82 1.37
C ASP A 70 -21.45 8.89 0.14
N GLU A 71 -20.38 8.08 0.10
CA GLU A 71 -19.40 8.03 -1.00
C GLU A 71 -19.52 6.74 -1.84
N GLY A 72 -20.38 5.81 -1.42
CA GLY A 72 -20.57 4.51 -2.04
C GLY A 72 -21.65 4.53 -3.10
N GLY A 73 -21.35 5.08 -4.28
CA GLY A 73 -22.28 5.22 -5.40
C GLY A 73 -23.15 4.00 -5.71
N LYS A 74 -24.40 4.28 -6.06
CA LYS A 74 -25.02 3.69 -7.26
C LYS A 74 -25.00 4.77 -8.33
#